data_AF-A0A8T3VKR5-F1
#
_entry.id   AF-A0A8T3VKR5-F1
#
_cell.length_a   1.000
_cell.length_b   1.000
_cell.length_c   1.000
_cell.angle_alpha   90.00
_cell.angle_beta   90.00
_cell.angle_gamma   90.00
#
_symmetry.space_group_name_H-M   'P 1'
#
loop_
_entity.id
_entity.type
_entity.pdbx_description
1 polymer ?
#
loop_
_entity_poly.entity_id
_entity_poly.type
_entity_poly.pdbx_seq_one_letter_code
_entity_poly.pdbx_strand_id
1 'polypeptide(L)' 'QRRVDLSLGFLTRGTLQSAFKNRKSVAECLANELIFASEEDTRSFALQKKEEKERVAKAAH' A
#
# COMPACT_ATOMS: atom_id res chain seq x y z
N GLN A 1 17.03 -7.16 -4.24
CA GLN A 1 16.60 -6.17 -3.23
C GLN A 1 15.87 -4.97 -3.84
N ARG A 2 14.76 -5.17 -4.58
CA ARG A 2 13.99 -4.04 -5.19
C ARG A 2 12.49 -4.14 -4.90
N ARG A 3 12.02 -5.38 -4.68
CA ARG A 3 10.65 -5.68 -4.28
C ARG A 3 10.34 -5.14 -2.88
N VAL A 4 11.25 -5.33 -1.92
CA VAL A 4 11.09 -4.88 -0.54
C VAL A 4 11.03 -3.35 -0.44
N ASP A 5 11.95 -2.64 -1.09
CA ASP A 5 11.94 -1.16 -1.14
C ASP A 5 10.65 -0.60 -1.75
N LEU A 6 10.15 -1.22 -2.82
CA LEU A 6 8.89 -0.82 -3.44
C LEU A 6 7.70 -1.04 -2.51
N SER A 7 7.63 -2.23 -1.89
CA SER A 7 6.58 -2.55 -0.91
C SER A 7 6.59 -1.57 0.25
N LEU A 8 7.77 -1.26 0.78
CA LEU A 8 7.91 -0.33 1.89
C LEU A 8 7.47 1.08 1.50
N GLY A 9 7.87 1.56 0.31
CA GLY A 9 7.47 2.87 -0.21
C GLY A 9 5.96 2.98 -0.47
N PHE A 10 5.31 1.92 -0.94
CA PHE A 10 3.86 1.91 -1.12
C PHE A 10 3.12 1.94 0.22
N LEU A 11 3.58 1.18 1.22
CA LEU A 11 3.01 1.20 2.58
C LEU A 11 3.13 2.58 3.23
N THR A 12 4.30 3.22 3.14
CA THR A 12 4.47 4.56 3.74
C THR A 12 3.60 5.59 3.05
N ARG A 13 3.49 5.52 1.72
CA ARG A 13 2.67 6.45 0.93
C ARG A 13 1.17 6.25 1.17
N GLY A 14 0.70 5.00 1.24
CA GLY A 14 -0.68 4.66 1.57
C GLY A 14 -1.06 5.12 2.98
N THR A 15 -0.16 4.89 3.94
CA THR A 15 -0.31 5.36 5.32
C THR A 15 -0.43 6.89 5.39
N LEU A 16 0.46 7.61 4.70
CA LEU A 16 0.42 9.07 4.66
C LEU A 16 -0.86 9.60 4.00
N GLN A 17 -1.31 8.98 2.90
CA GLN A 17 -2.56 9.37 2.25
C GLN A 17 -3.78 9.10 3.13
N SER A 18 -3.83 7.96 3.82
CA SER A 18 -4.93 7.60 4.72
C SER A 18 -4.97 8.45 5.99
N ALA A 19 -3.81 8.91 6.47
CA ALA A 19 -3.70 9.81 7.61
C ALA A 19 -3.97 11.28 7.21
N PHE A 20 -3.66 11.67 5.98
CA PHE A 20 -3.88 13.03 5.50
C PHE A 20 -5.38 13.33 5.43
N LYS A 21 -5.81 14.40 6.11
CA LYS A 21 -7.23 14.80 6.31
C LYS A 21 -8.09 13.82 7.11
N ASN A 22 -7.50 12.89 7.86
CA ASN A 22 -8.25 11.98 8.71
C ASN A 22 -8.03 12.28 10.21
N ARG A 23 -8.99 11.92 11.07
CA ARG A 23 -8.83 12.08 12.53
C ARG A 23 -7.97 10.97 13.16
N LYS A 24 -7.70 9.90 12.42
CA LYS A 24 -6.89 8.76 12.87
C LYS A 24 -5.42 9.14 12.91
N SER A 25 -4.69 8.63 13.90
CA SER A 25 -3.25 8.83 13.98
C SER A 25 -2.52 8.09 12.85
N VAL A 26 -1.32 8.57 12.49
CA VAL A 26 -0.46 7.90 11.49
C VAL A 26 -0.17 6.46 11.90
N ALA A 27 -0.02 6.20 13.21
CA ALA A 27 0.21 4.87 13.74
C ALA A 27 -0.98 3.93 13.51
N GLU A 28 -2.21 4.39 13.72
CA GLU A 28 -3.42 3.60 13.45
C GLU A 28 -3.60 3.35 11.94
N CYS A 29 -3.34 4.35 11.10
CA CYS A 29 -3.37 4.17 9.65
C CYS A 29 -2.33 3.14 9.19
N LEU A 30 -1.12 3.16 9.76
CA LEU A 30 -0.08 2.19 9.45
C LEU A 30 -0.45 0.78 9.90
N ALA A 31 -1.01 0.63 11.10
CA ALA A 31 -1.44 -0.65 11.62
C ALA A 31 -2.54 -1.27 10.75
N ASN A 32 -3.56 -0.47 10.38
CA ASN A 32 -4.63 -0.93 9.48
C ASN A 32 -4.07 -1.31 8.11
N GLU A 33 -3.17 -0.51 7.55
CA GLU A 33 -2.55 -0.78 6.25
C GLU A 33 -1.74 -2.09 6.28
N LEU A 34 -1.00 -2.37 7.35
CA LEU A 34 -0.26 -3.63 7.52
C LEU A 34 -1.18 -4.84 7.64
N ILE A 35 -2.27 -4.72 8.41
CA ILE A 35 -3.26 -5.79 8.56
C ILE A 35 -3.90 -6.10 7.21
N PHE A 36 -4.42 -5.09 6.52
CA PHE A 36 -5.04 -5.28 5.20
C PHE A 36 -4.04 -5.83 4.16
N ALA A 37 -2.79 -5.37 4.18
CA ALA A 37 -1.75 -5.90 3.30
C ALA A 37 -1.43 -7.37 3.60
N SER A 38 -1.50 -7.80 4.86
CA SER A 38 -1.27 -9.19 5.26
C SER A 38 -2.44 -10.12 4.94
N GLU A 39 -3.67 -9.59 4.92
CA GLU A 39 -4.88 -10.34 4.57
C GLU A 39 -5.16 -10.35 3.05
N GLU A 40 -4.25 -9.80 2.24
CA GLU A 40 -4.46 -9.59 0.79
C GLU A 40 -5.77 -8.83 0.49
N ASP A 41 -6.13 -7.90 1.38
CA ASP A 41 -7.33 -7.10 1.26
C ASP A 41 -7.10 -5.91 0.31
N THR A 42 -8.02 -5.73 -0.64
CA THR A 42 -7.98 -4.63 -1.62
C THR A 42 -8.14 -3.25 -0.97
N ARG A 43 -8.56 -3.16 0.30
CA ARG A 43 -8.53 -1.93 1.11
C ARG A 43 -7.10 -1.42 1.35
N SER A 44 -6.09 -2.28 1.24
CA SER A 44 -4.68 -1.84 1.29
C SER A 44 -4.31 -1.08 0.01
N PHE A 45 -3.81 0.14 0.21
CA PHE A 45 -3.23 0.94 -0.86
C PHE A 45 -1.98 0.26 -1.46
N ALA A 46 -1.17 -0.38 -0.62
CA ALA A 46 0.04 -1.05 -1.07
C ALA A 46 -0.26 -2.23 -2.01
N LEU A 47 -1.32 -2.99 -1.71
CA LEU A 47 -1.76 -4.11 -2.55
C LEU A 47 -2.30 -3.63 -3.89
N GLN A 48 -3.20 -2.64 -3.88
CA GLN A 48 -3.72 -2.03 -5.13
C GLN A 48 -2.60 -1.52 -6.02
N LYS A 49 -1.58 -0.87 -5.45
CA LYS A 49 -0.45 -0.36 -6.23
C LYS A 49 0.47 -1.45 -6.76
N LYS A 50 0.66 -2.54 -6.01
CA LYS A 50 1.36 -3.73 -6.51
C LYS A 50 0.61 -4.30 -7.73
N GLU A 51 -0.69 -4.55 -7.60
CA GLU A 51 -1.51 -5.14 -8.66
C GLU A 51 -1.59 -4.25 -9.91
N GLU A 52 -1.77 -2.94 -9.74
CA GLU A 52 -1.74 -1.97 -10.84
C GLU A 52 -0.43 -2.06 -11.61
N LYS A 53 0.70 -2.12 -10.90
CA LYS A 53 2.03 -2.21 -11.50
C LYS A 53 2.26 -3.55 -12.21
N GLU A 54 1.81 -4.65 -11.63
CA GLU A 54 1.86 -5.98 -12.26
C GLU A 54 0.99 -6.05 -13.52
N ARG A 55 -0.20 -5.44 -13.50
CA ARG A 55 -1.08 -5.36 -14.66
C ARG A 55 -0.47 -4.54 -15.79
N VAL A 56 0.10 -3.37 -15.48
CA VAL A 56 0.80 -2.53 -16.47
C VAL A 56 2.01 -3.28 -17.05
N ALA A 57 2.78 -3.98 -16.22
CA ALA A 57 3.91 -4.79 -16.70
C ALA A 57 3.47 -5.92 -17.64
N LYS A 58 2.32 -6.57 -17.37
CA LYS A 58 1.73 -7.58 -18.26
C LYS A 58 1.21 -7.00 -19.57
N ALA A 59 0.64 -5.79 -19.53
CA ALA A 59 0.07 -5.12 -20.71
C ALA A 59 1.12 -4.46 -21.62
N ALA A 60 2.33 -4.20 -21.09
CA ALA A 60 3.46 -3.67 -21.85
C ALA A 60 4.26 -4.74 -22.60
N HIS A 61 3.82 -6.01 -22.52
CA HIS A 61 4.38 -7.16 -23.24
C HIS A 61 3.39 -7.65 -24.30
#